data_AF-A0A7S3CG55-F1
#
_entry.id   AF-A0A7S3CG55-F1
#
_cell.length_a   1.000
_cell.length_b   1.000
_cell.length_c   1.000
_cell.angle_alpha   90.00
_cell.angle_beta   90.00
_cell.angle_gamma   90.00
#
_symmetry.space_group_name_H-M   'P 1'
#
loop_
_entity.id
_entity.type
_entity.pdbx_description
1 polymer ?
#
loop_
_entity_poly.entity_id
_entity_poly.type
_entity_poly.pdbx_seq_one_letter_code
_entity_poly.pdbx_strand_id
1 'polypeptide(L)'
;MATENGGAAAAQLDQQTAQQVAAVLGPDVASFEQLVQALLSTQNEVRSQAEKVFGACKQHQADACVQRLVHVLKNSQQLELRGLCAVLLRKALCSDADNKTWKSL
;
A
#
# COMPACT_ATOMS: atom_id res chain seq x y z
N MET A 1 27.18 10.79 29.53
CA MET A 1 27.13 9.84 28.39
C MET A 1 25.77 9.15 28.42
N ALA A 2 24.75 9.68 27.73
CA ALA A 2 23.44 9.02 27.66
C ALA A 2 22.58 9.59 26.52
N THR A 3 22.85 9.22 25.26
CA THR A 3 21.93 9.45 24.13
C THR A 3 22.27 8.53 22.94
N GLU A 4 22.02 7.21 23.05
CA GLU A 4 22.12 6.30 21.89
C GLU A 4 20.90 5.37 21.70
N ASN A 5 19.86 5.47 22.54
CA ASN A 5 18.73 4.52 22.50
C ASN A 5 17.62 4.89 21.47
N GLY A 6 17.62 6.10 20.90
CA GLY A 6 16.56 6.57 20.00
C GLY A 6 16.60 6.02 18.57
N GLY A 7 17.78 5.64 18.06
CA GLY A 7 17.96 5.24 16.66
C GLY A 7 17.49 3.81 16.35
N ALA A 8 17.65 2.87 17.30
CA ALA A 8 17.32 1.46 17.10
C ALA A 8 15.82 1.20 16.98
N ALA A 9 14.99 1.90 17.78
CA ALA A 9 13.54 1.75 17.76
C ALA A 9 12.91 2.24 16.45
N ALA A 10 13.41 3.36 15.91
CA ALA A 10 12.94 3.88 14.62
C ALA A 10 13.31 2.94 13.46
N ALA A 11 14.53 2.38 13.46
CA ALA A 11 14.96 1.41 12.47
C ALA A 11 14.15 0.09 12.53
N GLN A 12 13.77 -0.37 13.72
CA GLN A 12 12.90 -1.55 13.88
C GLN A 12 11.48 -1.31 13.35
N LEU A 13 10.91 -0.12 13.58
CA LEU A 13 9.58 0.24 13.04
C LEU A 13 9.57 0.29 11.51
N ASP A 14 10.64 0.83 10.92
CA ASP A 14 10.81 0.89 9.47
C ASP A 14 10.96 -0.52 8.87
N GLN A 15 11.77 -1.38 9.50
CA GLN A 15 11.95 -2.77 9.08
C GLN A 15 10.65 -3.59 9.18
N GLN A 16 9.88 -3.45 10.28
CA GLN A 16 8.59 -4.10 10.43
C GLN A 16 7.59 -3.66 9.35
N THR A 17 7.60 -2.37 8.98
CA THR A 17 6.78 -1.82 7.91
C THR A 17 7.18 -2.41 6.56
N ALA A 18 8.48 -2.48 6.26
CA ALA A 18 8.98 -3.10 5.04
C ALA A 18 8.59 -4.59 4.92
N GLN A 19 8.63 -5.34 6.03
CA GLN A 19 8.16 -6.73 6.07
C GLN A 19 6.65 -6.87 5.81
N GLN A 20 5.82 -5.99 6.36
CA GLN A 20 4.39 -5.97 6.04
C GLN A 20 4.13 -5.65 4.56
N VAL A 21 4.86 -4.67 4.00
CA VAL A 21 4.78 -4.33 2.58
C VAL A 21 5.18 -5.53 1.71
N ALA A 22 6.28 -6.21 2.05
CA ALA A 22 6.74 -7.39 1.32
C ALA A 22 5.75 -8.56 1.43
N ALA A 23 5.07 -8.74 2.56
CA ALA A 23 4.03 -9.75 2.71
C ALA A 23 2.82 -9.46 1.80
N VAL A 24 2.38 -8.21 1.74
CA VAL A 24 1.22 -7.78 0.94
C VAL A 24 1.52 -7.78 -0.57
N LEU A 25 2.71 -7.33 -0.96
CA LEU A 25 3.18 -7.29 -2.35
C LEU A 25 3.91 -8.57 -2.77
N GLY A 26 3.89 -9.59 -1.92
CA GLY A 26 4.52 -10.88 -2.17
C GLY A 26 3.84 -11.64 -3.33
N PRO A 27 4.22 -12.90 -3.57
CA PRO A 27 3.69 -13.69 -4.68
C PRO A 27 2.17 -13.89 -4.61
N ASP A 28 1.60 -13.98 -3.41
CA ASP A 28 0.18 -14.27 -3.19
C ASP A 28 -0.74 -13.06 -3.44
N VAL A 29 -1.63 -13.18 -4.44
CA VAL A 29 -2.54 -12.11 -4.87
C VAL A 29 -3.61 -11.84 -3.81
N ALA A 30 -4.02 -12.88 -3.08
CA ALA A 30 -5.09 -12.78 -2.10
C ALA A 30 -4.73 -11.76 -1.01
N SER A 31 -3.47 -11.71 -0.59
CA SER A 31 -2.98 -10.75 0.41
C SER A 31 -3.20 -9.29 0.00
N PHE A 32 -3.02 -8.97 -1.29
CA PHE A 32 -3.30 -7.63 -1.80
C PHE A 32 -4.79 -7.38 -1.97
N GLU A 33 -5.57 -8.37 -2.42
CA GLU A 33 -7.03 -8.23 -2.48
C GLU A 33 -7.64 -7.98 -1.10
N GLN A 34 -7.12 -8.64 -0.05
CA GLN A 34 -7.51 -8.39 1.34
C GLN A 34 -7.18 -6.96 1.77
N LEU A 35 -6.02 -6.41 1.36
CA LEU A 35 -5.70 -5.00 1.61
C LEU A 35 -6.71 -4.07 0.92
N VAL A 36 -7.04 -4.33 -0.36
CA VAL A 36 -8.01 -3.53 -1.11
C VAL A 36 -9.40 -3.62 -0.48
N GLN A 37 -9.79 -4.81 0.01
CA GLN A 37 -11.04 -5.00 0.74
C GLN A 37 -11.05 -4.25 2.08
N ALA A 38 -9.92 -4.21 2.79
CA ALA A 38 -9.79 -3.45 4.03
C ALA A 38 -9.88 -1.93 3.81
N LEU A 39 -9.43 -1.42 2.65
CA LEU A 39 -9.62 -0.01 2.25
C LEU A 39 -11.09 0.36 2.05
N LEU A 40 -11.94 -0.62 1.70
CA LEU A 40 -13.39 -0.45 1.54
C LEU A 40 -14.16 -0.62 2.85
N SER A 41 -13.48 -1.01 3.93
CA SER A 41 -14.15 -1.26 5.21
C SER A 41 -14.85 -0.01 5.74
N THR A 42 -16.07 -0.22 6.25
CA THR A 42 -16.83 0.80 6.99
C THR A 42 -16.21 1.10 8.34
N GLN A 43 -15.37 0.20 8.87
CA GLN A 43 -14.68 0.37 10.14
C GLN A 43 -13.47 1.29 9.94
N ASN A 44 -13.52 2.48 10.54
CA ASN A 44 -12.47 3.50 10.38
C ASN A 44 -11.08 3.00 10.77
N GLU A 45 -10.96 2.22 11.85
CA GLU A 45 -9.67 1.68 12.30
C GLU A 45 -9.05 0.73 11.28
N VAL A 46 -9.88 -0.14 10.68
CA VAL A 46 -9.43 -1.08 9.63
C VAL A 46 -9.00 -0.31 8.39
N ARG A 47 -9.82 0.66 7.95
CA ARG A 47 -9.51 1.49 6.79
C ARG A 47 -8.25 2.32 7.00
N SER A 48 -8.09 2.96 8.15
CA SER A 48 -6.90 3.76 8.51
C SER A 48 -5.63 2.91 8.53
N GLN A 49 -5.70 1.69 9.08
CA GLN A 49 -4.57 0.76 9.05
C GLN A 49 -4.23 0.32 7.62
N ALA A 50 -5.26 0.01 6.81
CA ALA A 50 -5.07 -0.34 5.40
C ALA A 50 -4.48 0.84 4.59
N GLU A 51 -4.90 2.07 4.86
CA GLU A 51 -4.35 3.28 4.24
C GLU A 51 -2.88 3.48 4.58
N LYS A 52 -2.46 3.20 5.83
CA LYS A 52 -1.05 3.25 6.23
C LYS A 52 -0.22 2.20 5.49
N VAL A 53 -0.69 0.96 5.45
CA VAL A 53 0.00 -0.13 4.73
C VAL A 53 0.09 0.17 3.25
N PHE A 54 -1.01 0.59 2.63
CA PHE A 54 -1.03 1.03 1.23
C PHE A 54 -0.11 2.24 0.99
N GLY A 55 -0.05 3.17 1.94
CA GLY A 55 0.91 4.27 2.01
C GLY A 55 2.35 3.78 1.90
N ALA A 56 2.72 2.83 2.75
CA ALA A 56 4.05 2.23 2.76
C ALA A 56 4.35 1.46 1.46
N CYS A 57 3.38 0.73 0.90
CA CYS A 57 3.54 0.06 -0.40
C CYS A 57 3.97 1.04 -1.50
N LYS A 58 3.34 2.22 -1.54
CA LYS A 58 3.70 3.28 -2.50
C LYS A 58 5.10 3.85 -2.26
N GLN A 59 5.51 4.00 -1.01
CA GLN A 59 6.78 4.62 -0.65
C GLN A 59 7.97 3.69 -0.89
N HIS A 60 7.83 2.40 -0.55
CA HIS A 60 8.94 1.45 -0.61
C HIS A 60 8.98 0.66 -1.93
N GLN A 61 7.83 0.31 -2.51
CA GLN A 61 7.73 -0.59 -3.66
C GLN A 61 6.60 -0.17 -4.63
N ALA A 62 6.71 1.05 -5.15
CA ALA A 62 5.67 1.66 -5.99
C ALA A 62 5.32 0.84 -7.24
N ASP A 63 6.34 0.34 -7.97
CA ASP A 63 6.13 -0.45 -9.20
C ASP A 63 5.35 -1.75 -8.91
N ALA A 64 5.80 -2.54 -7.92
CA ALA A 64 5.11 -3.76 -7.51
C ALA A 64 3.66 -3.47 -7.06
N CYS A 65 3.43 -2.35 -6.37
CA CYS A 65 2.08 -1.90 -5.99
C CYS A 65 1.21 -1.63 -7.23
N VAL A 66 1.73 -0.93 -8.24
CA VAL A 66 1.00 -0.67 -9.50
C VAL A 66 0.73 -1.96 -10.27
N GLN A 67 1.72 -2.85 -10.40
CA GLN A 67 1.52 -4.15 -11.02
C GLN A 67 0.40 -4.93 -10.34
N ARG A 68 0.32 -4.85 -9.01
CA ARG A 68 -0.73 -5.51 -8.23
C ARG A 68 -2.11 -4.90 -8.43
N LEU A 69 -2.20 -3.57 -8.46
CA LEU A 69 -3.44 -2.87 -8.81
C LEU A 69 -3.95 -3.27 -10.20
N VAL A 70 -3.06 -3.35 -11.19
CA VAL A 70 -3.40 -3.80 -12.56
C VAL A 70 -3.83 -5.26 -12.56
N HIS A 71 -3.17 -6.13 -11.80
CA HIS A 71 -3.52 -7.53 -11.71
C HIS A 71 -4.93 -7.73 -11.15
N VAL A 72 -5.27 -7.10 -10.01
CA VAL A 72 -6.60 -7.18 -9.40
C VAL A 72 -7.66 -6.57 -10.32
N LEU A 73 -7.36 -5.41 -10.94
CA LEU A 73 -8.26 -4.76 -11.88
C LEU A 73 -8.67 -5.67 -13.05
N LYS A 74 -7.74 -6.51 -13.54
CA LYS A 74 -7.96 -7.40 -14.69
C LYS A 74 -8.53 -8.77 -14.31
N ASN A 75 -8.16 -9.33 -13.16
CA ASN A 75 -8.42 -10.74 -12.83
C ASN A 75 -9.45 -10.94 -11.71
N SER A 76 -9.69 -9.92 -10.88
CA SER A 76 -10.59 -10.10 -9.74
C SER A 76 -12.04 -10.23 -10.19
N GLN A 77 -12.76 -11.20 -9.60
CA GLN A 77 -14.19 -11.38 -9.84
C GLN A 77 -15.04 -10.36 -9.07
N GLN A 78 -14.46 -9.64 -8.11
CA GLN A 78 -15.17 -8.64 -7.31
C GLN A 78 -15.13 -7.26 -7.99
N LEU A 79 -16.29 -6.81 -8.45
CA LEU A 79 -16.43 -5.53 -9.16
C LEU A 79 -15.98 -4.33 -8.30
N GLU A 80 -16.24 -4.38 -7.00
CA GLU A 80 -15.88 -3.31 -6.07
C GLU A 80 -14.36 -3.15 -5.93
N LEU A 81 -13.63 -4.27 -5.79
CA LEU A 81 -12.16 -4.26 -5.76
C LEU A 81 -11.59 -3.72 -7.07
N ARG A 82 -12.16 -4.14 -8.21
CA ARG A 82 -11.77 -3.61 -9.53
C ARG A 82 -12.00 -2.10 -9.61
N GLY A 83 -13.16 -1.62 -9.18
CA GLY A 83 -13.50 -0.20 -9.17
C GLY A 83 -12.51 0.62 -8.35
N LEU A 84 -12.21 0.16 -7.13
CA LEU A 84 -11.22 0.82 -6.28
C LEU A 84 -9.82 0.79 -6.88
N CYS A 85 -9.37 -0.35 -7.43
CA CYS A 85 -8.07 -0.45 -8.09
C CYS A 85 -7.95 0.50 -9.27
N ALA A 86 -9.00 0.67 -10.09
CA ALA A 86 -9.02 1.62 -11.19
C ALA A 86 -8.86 3.07 -10.71
N VAL A 87 -9.56 3.45 -9.63
CA VAL A 87 -9.45 4.79 -9.02
C VAL A 87 -8.04 5.03 -8.47
N LEU A 88 -7.49 4.07 -7.73
CA LEU A 88 -6.14 4.16 -7.16
C LEU A 88 -5.07 4.25 -8.26
N LEU A 89 -5.19 3.44 -9.32
CA LEU A 89 -4.28 3.47 -10.45
C LEU A 89 -4.33 4.79 -11.21
N ARG A 90 -5.54 5.32 -11.49
CA ARG A 90 -5.69 6.65 -12.09
C ARG A 90 -5.02 7.73 -11.21
N LYS A 91 -5.20 7.67 -9.89
CA LYS A 91 -4.56 8.61 -8.96
C LYS A 91 -3.03 8.48 -8.98
N ALA A 92 -2.49 7.28 -9.19
CA ALA A 92 -1.05 7.08 -9.32
C ALA A 92 -0.51 7.74 -10.61
N LEU A 93 -1.15 7.47 -11.74
CA LEU A 93 -0.66 7.87 -13.08
C LEU A 93 -0.97 9.32 -13.44
N CYS A 94 -2.08 9.88 -12.96
CA CYS A 94 -2.54 11.21 -13.31
C CYS A 94 -2.25 12.25 -12.21
N SER A 95 -1.24 12.02 -11.37
CA SER A 95 -0.98 12.91 -10.23
C SER A 95 -0.73 14.34 -10.68
N ASP A 96 -1.69 15.21 -10.34
CA ASP A 96 -1.57 16.66 -10.33
C ASP A 96 -0.34 17.05 -9.50
N ALA A 97 0.35 18.13 -9.89
CA ALA A 97 1.75 18.44 -9.52
C ALA A 97 2.07 18.44 -8.00
N ASP A 98 1.06 18.42 -7.14
CA ASP A 98 1.15 18.46 -5.68
C ASP A 98 1.21 17.07 -5.01
N ASN A 99 0.70 16.00 -5.62
CA ASN A 99 0.68 14.66 -5.00
C ASN A 99 2.00 13.91 -5.19
N LYS A 100 2.99 14.22 -4.35
CA LYS A 100 4.35 13.64 -4.40
C LYS A 100 4.44 12.13 -4.11
N THR A 101 3.32 11.47 -3.80
CA THR A 101 3.31 10.11 -3.22
C THR A 101 3.77 9.01 -4.18
N TRP A 102 3.69 9.22 -5.50
CA TRP A 102 4.06 8.23 -6.53
C TRP A 102 5.24 8.67 -7.40
N LYS A 103 6.05 9.64 -6.94
CA LYS A 103 7.08 10.30 -7.76
C LYS A 103 8.20 9.39 -8.30
N SER A 104 8.28 8.14 -7.85
CA SER A 104 9.29 7.19 -8.29
C SER A 104 8.75 6.11 -9.23
N LEU A 105 7.53 6.27 -9.78
CA LEU A 105 7.04 5.39 -10.84
C LEU A 105 7.73 5.70 -12.18
#